data_AF-A0A4U9UQV2-F1
#
_entry.id   AF-A0A4U9UQV2-F1
#
_cell.length_a   1.000
_cell.length_b   1.000
_cell.length_c   1.000
_cell.angle_alpha   90.00
_cell.angle_beta   90.00
_cell.angle_gamma   90.00
#
_symmetry.space_group_name_H-M   'P 1'
#
loop_
_entity.id
_entity.type
_entity.pdbx_description
1 polymer ?
#
loop_
_entity_poly.entity_id
_entity_poly.type
_entity_poly.pdbx_seq_one_letter_code
_entity_poly.pdbx_strand_id
1 'polypeptide(L)' 'MPNTLPVIHIVGTPALRAQRAGDLLHHSLGDGDFGHFARMAQEVTIAQASLTASNAEAEIDRLLTDRAVRAPPGVSAVAK' A
#
# COMPACT_ATOMS: atom_id res chain seq x y z
N MET A 1 -15.50 6.24 -23.95
CA MET A 1 -15.36 5.22 -22.89
C MET A 1 -14.40 5.77 -21.83
N PRO A 2 -14.71 5.74 -20.53
CA PRO A 2 -13.71 6.06 -19.52
C PRO A 2 -12.55 5.06 -19.67
N ASN A 3 -11.32 5.57 -19.79
CA ASN A 3 -10.12 4.77 -20.01
C ASN A 3 -9.50 4.37 -18.66
N THR A 4 -10.28 3.69 -17.82
CA THR A 4 -9.88 3.31 -16.47
C THR A 4 -9.44 1.84 -16.43
N LEU A 5 -8.16 1.62 -16.18
CA LEU A 5 -7.59 0.29 -15.98
C LEU A 5 -7.44 0.02 -14.48
N PRO A 6 -8.02 -1.06 -13.94
CA PRO A 6 -7.85 -1.41 -12.54
C PRO A 6 -6.46 -2.00 -12.30
N VAL A 7 -5.60 -1.28 -11.56
CA VAL A 7 -4.21 -1.66 -11.27
C VAL A 7 -4.03 -1.94 -9.78
N ILE A 8 -3.34 -3.03 -9.45
CA ILE A 8 -2.85 -3.33 -8.09
C ILE A 8 -1.33 -3.17 -8.11
N HIS A 9 -0.81 -2.32 -7.24
CA HIS A 9 0.61 -2.04 -7.06
C HIS A 9 1.10 -2.65 -5.75
N ILE A 10 1.99 -3.62 -5.83
CA ILE A 10 2.55 -4.28 -4.65
C ILE A 10 3.97 -3.79 -4.43
N VAL A 11 4.25 -3.28 -3.24
CA VAL A 11 5.52 -2.69 -2.82
C VAL A 11 6.06 -3.46 -1.64
N GLY A 12 7.31 -3.91 -1.75
CA GLY A 12 8.05 -4.45 -0.61
C GLY A 12 8.47 -3.32 0.33
N THR A 13 8.30 -3.51 1.64
CA THR A 13 8.80 -2.58 2.66
C THR A 13 9.92 -3.22 3.48
N PRO A 14 10.66 -2.42 4.27
CA PRO A 14 11.61 -2.96 5.24
C PRO A 14 10.96 -3.91 6.23
N ALA A 15 11.73 -4.81 6.84
CA ALA A 15 11.19 -5.73 7.84
C ALA A 15 10.48 -4.96 8.98
N LEU A 16 9.33 -5.47 9.46
CA LEU A 16 8.55 -4.83 10.54
C LEU A 16 9.40 -4.48 11.77
N ARG A 17 10.41 -5.30 12.10
CA ARG A 17 11.34 -5.01 13.21
C ARG A 17 12.11 -3.70 12.99
N ALA A 18 12.58 -3.44 11.77
CA ALA A 18 13.36 -2.26 11.43
C ALA A 18 12.46 -1.03 11.32
N GLN A 19 11.24 -1.21 10.80
CA GLN A 19 10.23 -0.16 10.81
C GLN A 19 9.87 0.29 12.23
N ARG A 20 9.63 -0.68 13.13
CA ARG A 20 9.32 -0.41 14.55
C ARG A 20 10.48 0.20 15.32
N ALA A 21 11.72 -0.14 14.94
CA ALA A 21 12.92 0.43 15.53
C ALA A 21 13.24 1.85 15.01
N GLY A 22 12.62 2.26 13.89
CA GLY A 22 12.93 3.53 13.24
C GLY A 22 14.33 3.55 12.60
N ASP A 23 14.81 2.39 12.13
CA ASP A 23 16.15 2.27 11.55
C ASP A 23 16.35 3.19 10.34
N LEU A 24 17.56 3.71 10.14
CA LEU A 24 17.91 4.49 8.95
C LEU A 24 18.27 3.55 7.80
N LEU A 25 17.38 3.44 6.82
CA LEU A 25 17.52 2.48 5.73
C LEU A 25 17.62 3.17 4.37
N HIS A 26 18.39 2.55 3.48
CA HIS A 26 18.36 2.88 2.05
C HIS A 26 16.92 2.64 1.54
N HIS A 27 16.43 3.56 0.71
CA HIS A 27 15.02 3.62 0.26
C HIS A 27 13.99 4.05 1.31
N SER A 28 14.40 4.81 2.32
CA SER A 28 13.50 5.67 3.12
C SER A 28 13.92 7.14 3.03
N LEU A 29 13.20 8.04 3.71
CA LEU A 29 13.62 9.43 3.87
C LEU A 29 14.70 9.60 4.95
N GLY A 30 15.15 8.52 5.59
CA GLY A 30 16.21 8.56 6.59
C GLY A 30 15.80 9.26 7.89
N ASP A 31 14.52 9.23 8.23
CA ASP A 31 13.96 9.90 9.41
C ASP A 31 13.20 8.96 10.36
N GLY A 32 13.25 7.65 10.11
CA GLY A 32 12.60 6.62 10.92
C GLY A 32 11.09 6.46 10.66
N ASP A 33 10.48 7.29 9.81
CA ASP A 33 9.07 7.17 9.44
C ASP A 33 8.92 6.43 8.11
N PHE A 34 8.47 5.19 8.19
CA PHE A 34 8.24 4.35 7.01
C PHE A 34 6.87 4.54 6.36
N GLY A 35 6.03 5.43 6.89
CA GLY A 35 4.69 5.72 6.39
C GLY A 35 4.62 6.77 5.29
N HIS A 36 5.71 7.48 4.97
CA HIS A 36 5.70 8.59 3.99
C HIS A 36 5.13 8.19 2.65
N PHE A 37 5.62 7.11 2.05
CA PHE A 37 5.18 6.70 0.72
C PHE A 37 3.75 6.16 0.72
N ALA A 38 3.29 5.54 1.81
CA ALA A 38 1.90 5.12 1.96
C ALA A 38 0.97 6.34 1.97
N ARG A 39 1.30 7.37 2.76
CA ARG A 39 0.54 8.64 2.81
C ARG A 39 0.52 9.33 1.45
N MET A 40 1.66 9.41 0.76
CA MET A 40 1.69 9.97 -0.61
C MET A 40 0.79 9.20 -1.58
N ALA A 41 0.73 7.87 -1.46
CA ALA A 41 -0.10 7.04 -2.32
C ALA A 41 -1.61 7.25 -2.07
N GLN A 42 -2.04 7.71 -0.88
CA GLN A 42 -3.46 7.91 -0.53
C GLN A 42 -4.16 8.85 -1.51
N GLU A 43 -3.47 9.87 -2.00
CA GLU A 43 -3.99 10.87 -2.93
C GLU A 43 -4.36 10.31 -4.31
N VAL A 44 -3.84 9.13 -4.67
CA VAL A 44 -4.00 8.51 -6.00
C VAL A 44 -4.53 7.08 -5.94
N THR A 45 -4.94 6.61 -4.75
CA THR A 45 -5.48 5.26 -4.53
C THR A 45 -6.92 5.34 -4.04
N ILE A 46 -7.78 4.46 -4.53
CA ILE A 46 -9.15 4.30 -3.99
C ILE A 46 -9.18 3.47 -2.70
N ALA A 47 -8.16 2.63 -2.50
CA ALA A 47 -7.96 1.78 -1.35
C ALA A 47 -6.49 1.33 -1.27
N GLN A 48 -5.98 1.18 -0.05
CA GLN A 48 -4.64 0.68 0.24
C GLN A 48 -4.60 -0.04 1.58
N ALA A 49 -3.58 -0.86 1.82
CA ALA A 49 -3.33 -1.50 3.11
C ALA A 49 -1.82 -1.76 3.33
N SER A 50 -1.40 -1.72 4.60
CA SER A 50 -0.11 -2.28 5.04
C SER A 50 -0.36 -3.67 5.63
N LEU A 51 0.25 -4.67 5.00
CA LEU A 51 -0.01 -6.07 5.33
C LEU A 51 0.89 -6.53 6.49
N THR A 52 0.27 -7.26 7.39
CA THR A 52 0.89 -8.03 8.45
C THR A 52 0.39 -9.47 8.33
N ALA A 53 1.08 -10.42 8.95
CA ALA A 53 0.65 -11.82 8.91
C ALA A 53 -0.79 -12.02 9.43
N SER A 54 -1.27 -11.15 10.33
CA SER A 54 -2.61 -11.27 10.92
C SER A 54 -3.73 -10.59 10.13
N ASN A 55 -3.43 -9.70 9.17
CA ASN A 55 -4.45 -9.00 8.38
C ASN A 55 -4.39 -9.31 6.87
N ALA A 56 -3.37 -10.04 6.41
CA ALA A 56 -3.07 -10.19 4.99
C ALA A 56 -4.25 -10.74 4.18
N GLU A 57 -4.86 -11.82 4.64
CA GLU A 57 -5.98 -12.48 3.95
C GLU A 57 -7.17 -11.51 3.76
N ALA A 58 -7.66 -10.95 4.87
CA ALA A 58 -8.81 -10.05 4.85
C ALA A 58 -8.56 -8.77 4.02
N GLU A 59 -7.37 -8.17 4.12
CA GLU A 59 -7.05 -6.94 3.37
C GLU A 59 -6.86 -7.21 1.87
N ILE A 60 -6.27 -8.35 1.49
CA ILE A 60 -6.13 -8.73 0.08
C ILE A 60 -7.52 -8.92 -0.55
N ASP A 61 -8.42 -9.66 0.11
CA ASP A 61 -9.77 -9.88 -0.38
C ASP A 61 -10.57 -8.58 -0.49
N ARG A 62 -10.46 -7.70 0.50
CA ARG A 62 -11.10 -6.38 0.47
C ARG A 62 -10.60 -5.54 -0.70
N LEU A 63 -9.28 -5.47 -0.93
CA LEU A 63 -8.69 -4.69 -2.02
C LEU A 63 -9.07 -5.25 -3.40
N LEU A 64 -9.14 -6.57 -3.54
CA LEU A 64 -9.62 -7.23 -4.77
C LEU A 64 -11.11 -6.99 -5.02
N THR A 65 -11.92 -6.91 -3.97
CA THR A 65 -13.36 -6.63 -4.06
C THR A 65 -13.65 -5.16 -4.35
N ASP A 66 -12.97 -4.23 -3.67
CA ASP A 66 -13.09 -2.78 -3.91
C ASP A 66 -12.75 -2.44 -5.38
N ARG A 67 -11.75 -3.14 -5.95
CA ARG A 67 -11.42 -3.08 -7.38
C ARG A 67 -12.61 -3.44 -8.27
N ALA A 68 -13.33 -4.52 -7.95
CA ALA A 68 -14.43 -5.01 -8.79
C ALA A 68 -15.66 -4.08 -8.75
N VAL A 69 -15.90 -3.40 -7.62
CA VAL A 69 -17.13 -2.64 -7.39
C VAL A 69 -16.99 -1.17 -7.78
N ARG A 70 -15.83 -0.53 -7.57
CA ARG A 70 -15.75 0.94 -7.60
C ARG A 70 -15.25 1.54 -8.91
N ALA A 71 -14.47 0.82 -9.71
CA ALA A 71 -13.92 1.21 -11.02
C ALA A 71 -13.68 2.73 -11.34
N PRO A 72 -13.08 3.59 -10.48
CA PRO A 72 -12.56 4.89 -10.90
C PRO A 72 -11.07 4.72 -11.31
N PRO A 73 -10.40 5.74 -11.87
CA PRO A 73 -8.96 5.67 -12.09
C PRO A 73 -8.22 5.58 -10.74
N GLY A 74 -7.14 4.80 -10.67
CA GLY A 74 -6.19 4.91 -9.56
C GLY A 74 -5.84 3.59 -8.89
N VAL A 75 -4.54 3.36 -8.79
CA VAL A 75 -3.82 2.17 -8.33
C VAL A 75 -4.25 1.73 -6.91
N SER A 76 -4.32 0.44 -6.62
CA SER A 76 -4.45 -0.11 -5.25
C SER A 76 -3.08 -0.53 -4.73
N ALA A 77 -2.54 0.14 -3.71
CA ALA A 77 -1.20 -0.13 -3.18
C ALA A 77 -1.22 -1.18 -2.04
N VAL A 78 -0.41 -2.22 -2.16
CA VAL A 78 -0.11 -3.23 -1.13
C VAL A 78 1.29 -2.93 -0.61
N ALA A 79 1.41 -2.47 0.63
CA ALA A 79 2.70 -2.40 1.32
C ALA A 79 2.90 -3.70 2.10
N LYS A 80 3.98 -4.43 1.84
CA LYS A 80 4.39 -5.56 2.69
C LYS A 80 4.85 -5.10 4.07
#